data_AF-A0A8T7IB37-F1
#
_entry.id   AF-A0A8T7IB37-F1
#
_cell.length_a   1.000
_cell.length_b   1.000
_cell.length_c   1.000
_cell.angle_alpha   90.00
_cell.angle_beta   90.00
_cell.angle_gamma   90.00
#
_symmetry.space_group_name_H-M   'P 1'
#
loop_
_entity.id
_entity.type
_entity.pdbx_description
1 polymer ?
#
loop_
_entity_poly.entity_id
_entity_poly.type
_entity_poly.pdbx_seq_one_letter_code
_entity_poly.pdbx_strand_id
1 'polypeptide(L)' 'MVRSPCRSTCKLNEDDVCIGCFRHMQDIANWNKMSDRARHIAIIRTQKRRLARPYEEQDLNQVSPVDSLKHRQYKQQND' A
#
# COMPACT_ATOMS: atom_id res chain seq x y z
N MET A 1 -16.82 7.15 -6.48
CA MET A 1 -15.86 7.44 -5.38
C MET A 1 -15.55 6.16 -4.61
N VAL A 2 -14.30 5.70 -4.67
CA VAL A 2 -13.83 4.50 -3.93
C VAL A 2 -13.22 4.91 -2.60
N ARG A 3 -13.68 4.33 -1.48
CA ARG A 3 -13.12 4.61 -0.16
C ARG A 3 -11.70 4.05 -0.03
N SER A 4 -10.79 4.83 0.55
CA SER A 4 -9.42 4.38 0.83
C SER A 4 -9.42 3.34 1.94
N PRO A 5 -8.62 2.24 1.85
CA PRO A 5 -8.52 1.23 2.90
C PRO A 5 -7.50 1.64 3.99
N CYS A 6 -7.03 2.89 3.97
CA CYS A 6 -5.97 3.37 4.85
C CYS A 6 -6.39 3.33 6.33
N ARG A 7 -5.48 2.85 7.20
CA ARG A 7 -5.65 2.85 8.66
C ARG A 7 -4.63 3.76 9.38
N SER A 8 -3.93 4.61 8.64
CA SER A 8 -2.91 5.54 9.15
C SER A 8 -1.72 4.90 9.86
N THR A 9 -1.48 3.60 9.65
CA THR A 9 -0.33 2.84 10.21
C THR A 9 0.77 2.66 9.16
N CYS A 10 1.17 3.73 8.45
CA CYS A 10 2.06 3.66 7.28
C CYS A 10 3.46 3.09 7.58
N LYS A 11 3.55 1.76 7.65
CA LYS A 11 4.74 0.92 7.75
C LYS A 11 4.68 -0.12 6.62
N LEU A 12 5.77 -0.28 5.88
CA LEU A 12 5.91 -1.22 4.76
C LEU A 12 6.73 -2.44 5.20
N ASN A 13 6.38 -3.61 4.69
CA ASN A 13 7.26 -4.77 4.73
C ASN A 13 8.35 -4.68 3.64
N GLU A 14 9.14 -5.74 3.51
CA GLU A 14 10.21 -5.86 2.50
C GLU A 14 9.70 -5.82 1.05
N ASP A 15 8.45 -6.23 0.82
CA ASP A 15 7.79 -6.19 -0.50
C ASP A 15 7.11 -4.84 -0.80
N ASP A 16 7.41 -3.80 -0.03
CA ASP A 16 6.77 -2.49 -0.16
C ASP A 16 5.25 -2.50 -0.01
N VAL A 17 4.73 -3.47 0.73
CA VAL A 17 3.32 -3.59 1.11
C VAL A 17 3.11 -3.03 2.51
N CYS A 18 2.14 -2.13 2.64
CA CYS A 18 1.77 -1.59 3.93
C CYS A 18 1.18 -2.68 4.84
N ILE A 19 1.75 -2.88 6.02
CA ILE A 19 1.32 -3.90 6.98
C ILE A 19 -0.11 -3.66 7.51
N GLY A 20 -0.53 -2.40 7.62
CA GLY A 20 -1.85 -2.06 8.17
C GLY A 20 -2.98 -2.04 7.12
N CYS A 21 -2.70 -1.50 5.93
CA CYS A 21 -3.71 -1.33 4.89
C CYS A 21 -3.51 -2.21 3.66
N PHE A 22 -2.46 -3.04 3.60
CA PHE A 22 -2.13 -4.01 2.54
C PHE A 22 -2.05 -3.43 1.12
N ARG A 23 -1.96 -2.11 0.98
CA ARG A 23 -1.64 -1.46 -0.30
C ARG A 23 -0.15 -1.57 -0.58
N HIS A 24 0.20 -1.81 -1.84
CA HIS A 24 1.58 -1.70 -2.28
C HIS A 24 1.95 -0.22 -2.39
N MET A 25 3.23 0.12 -2.25
CA MET A 25 3.71 1.50 -2.27
C MET A 25 3.33 2.22 -3.57
N GLN A 26 3.33 1.49 -4.69
CA GLN A 26 2.82 1.93 -5.98
C GLN A 26 1.36 2.44 -5.94
N ASP A 27 0.48 1.70 -5.23
CA ASP A 27 -0.93 2.06 -5.09
C ASP A 27 -1.09 3.28 -4.18
N ILE A 28 -0.22 3.42 -3.17
CA ILE A 28 -0.18 4.55 -2.23
C ILE A 28 0.24 5.83 -2.98
N ALA A 29 1.34 5.78 -3.72
CA ALA A 29 1.92 6.94 -4.41
C ALA A 29 1.00 7.52 -5.50
N ASN A 30 0.20 6.66 -6.15
CA ASN A 30 -0.61 7.03 -7.31
C ASN A 30 -2.11 7.13 -7.03
N TRP A 31 -2.55 6.92 -5.79
CA TRP A 31 -3.98 6.87 -5.43
C TRP A 31 -4.82 8.05 -5.96
N ASN A 32 -4.26 9.26 -5.89
CA ASN A 32 -4.94 10.49 -6.33
C ASN A 32 -5.05 10.61 -7.86
N LYS A 33 -4.15 9.95 -8.62
CA LYS A 33 -4.16 9.90 -10.09
C LYS A 33 -4.96 8.73 -10.66
N MET A 34 -5.24 7.69 -9.85
CA MET A 34 -5.97 6.51 -10.29
C MET A 34 -7.44 6.82 -10.63
N SER A 35 -7.92 6.23 -11.72
CA SER A 35 -9.35 6.15 -12.03
C SER A 35 -10.10 5.31 -10.98
N ASP A 36 -11.41 5.49 -10.86
CA ASP A 36 -12.21 4.69 -9.93
C ASP A 36 -12.15 3.17 -10.25
N ARG A 37 -11.98 2.79 -11.52
CA ARG A 37 -11.72 1.38 -11.91
C ARG A 37 -10.38 0.89 -11.36
N ALA A 38 -9.32 1.68 -11.51
CA ALA A 38 -7.99 1.33 -10.99
C ALA A 38 -8.00 1.24 -9.45
N ARG A 39 -8.70 2.16 -8.78
CA ARG A 39 -8.89 2.12 -7.32
C ARG A 39 -9.59 0.84 -6.87
N HIS A 40 -10.67 0.41 -7.55
CA HIS A 40 -11.32 -0.86 -7.22
C HIS A 40 -10.38 -2.06 -7.36
N ILE A 41 -9.57 -2.12 -8.43
CA ILE A 41 -8.58 -3.17 -8.62
C ILE A 41 -7.54 -3.16 -7.48
N ALA A 42 -7.07 -1.98 -7.07
CA ALA A 42 -6.15 -1.84 -5.95
C ALA A 42 -6.76 -2.34 -4.62
N ILE A 43 -8.05 -2.08 -4.37
CA ILE A 43 -8.77 -2.63 -3.22
C ILE A 43 -8.84 -4.16 -3.27
N ILE A 44 -9.12 -4.75 -4.43
CA ILE A 44 -9.17 -6.21 -4.59
C ILE A 44 -7.79 -6.82 -4.31
N ARG A 45 -6.70 -6.25 -4.85
CA ARG A 45 -5.32 -6.69 -4.57
C ARG A 45 -4.98 -6.61 -3.09
N THR A 46 -5.42 -5.52 -2.45
CA THR A 46 -5.27 -5.30 -1.01
C THR A 46 -5.95 -6.40 -0.19
N GLN A 47 -7.20 -6.75 -0.54
CA GLN A 47 -7.94 -7.83 0.13
C GLN A 47 -7.25 -9.19 -0.05
N LYS A 48 -6.78 -9.49 -1.26
CA LYS A 48 -6.02 -10.73 -1.54
C LYS A 48 -4.75 -10.82 -0.70
N ARG A 49 -3.95 -9.74 -0.63
CA ARG A 49 -2.73 -9.70 0.19
C ARG A 49 -3.03 -9.92 1.68
N ARG A 50 -4.09 -9.29 2.19
CA ARG A 50 -4.53 -9.47 3.59
C ARG A 50 -4.90 -10.91 3.92
N LEU A 51 -5.53 -11.63 2.99
CA LEU A 51 -5.87 -13.05 3.18
C LEU A 51 -4.66 -13.97 3.07
N ALA A 52 -3.70 -13.64 2.19
CA ALA A 52 -2.49 -14.44 2.00
C ALA A 52 -1.47 -14.29 3.13
N ARG A 53 -1.44 -13.11 3.77
CA ARG A 53 -0.54 -12.81 4.89
C ARG A 53 -1.24 -11.86 5.87
N PRO A 54 -1.98 -12.37 6.86
CA PRO A 54 -2.63 -11.56 7.89
C PRO A 54 -1.65 -10.67 8.67
N TYR A 55 -2.15 -9.63 9.34
CA TYR A 55 -1.31 -8.69 10.08
C TYR A 55 -0.56 -9.38 11.24
N GLU A 56 -1.24 -10.29 11.90
CA GLU A 56 -0.77 -11.04 13.07
C GLU A 56 0.44 -11.93 12.76
N GLU A 57 0.65 -12.29 11.49
CA GLU A 57 1.74 -13.15 11.02
C GLU A 57 2.91 -12.35 10.41
N GLN A 58 2.89 -11.02 10.50
CA GLN A 58 3.94 -10.16 9.96
C GLN A 58 5.05 -9.92 10.99
N ASP A 59 6.31 -10.00 10.55
CA ASP A 59 7.45 -9.63 11.38
C ASP A 59 7.53 -8.10 11.52
N LEU A 60 7.05 -7.59 12.66
CA LEU A 60 7.04 -6.16 12.97
C LEU A 60 8.45 -5.58 13.21
N ASN A 61 9.48 -6.41 13.32
CA ASN A 61 10.87 -5.95 13.45
C ASN A 61 11.51 -5.65 12.09
N GLN A 62 10.90 -6.11 10.98
CA GLN A 62 11.38 -5.94 9.61
C GLN A 62 10.53 -4.95 8.80
N VAL A 63 9.89 -3.98 9.48
CA VAL A 63 9.03 -3.00 8.82
C VAL A 63 9.71 -1.62 8.77
N SER A 64 9.63 -0.98 7.62
CA SER A 64 10.13 0.37 7.40
C SER A 64 8.99 1.38 7.40
N PRO A 65 9.15 2.59 7.95
CA PRO A 65 8.15 3.64 7.77
C PRO A 65 8.01 3.97 6.28
N VAL A 66 6.80 4.36 5.85
CA VAL A 66 6.66 5.03 4.55
C VAL A 66 7.30 6.41 4.67
N ASP A 67 8.54 6.56 4.24
CA ASP A 67 9.20 7.86 4.18
C ASP A 67 8.84 8.64 2.90
N SER A 68 9.09 9.94 2.95
CA SER A 68 8.79 10.85 1.84
C SER A 68 9.69 10.65 0.62
N LEU A 69 10.89 10.10 0.79
CA LEU A 69 11.82 9.84 -0.30
C LEU A 69 11.31 8.66 -1.14
N LYS A 70 10.97 7.55 -0.51
CA LYS A 70 10.41 6.36 -1.15
C LYS A 70 9.09 6.67 -1.86
N HIS A 71 8.23 7.48 -1.24
CA HIS A 71 7.01 7.96 -1.90
C HIS A 71 7.30 8.77 -3.16
N ARG A 72 8.30 9.67 -3.13
CA ARG A 72 8.68 10.46 -4.30
C ARG A 72 9.27 9.59 -5.40
N GLN A 73 10.13 8.63 -5.06
CA GLN A 73 10.73 7.69 -6.02
C GLN A 73 9.66 6.90 -6.78
N TYR A 74 8.70 6.28 -6.07
CA TYR A 74 7.62 5.53 -6.71
C TYR A 74 6.71 6.40 -7.58
N LYS A 75 6.51 7.67 -7.20
CA LYS A 75 5.73 8.63 -7.99
C LYS A 75 6.45 9.02 -9.28
N GLN A 76 7.77 9.19 -9.24
CA GLN A 76 8.60 9.57 -10.40
C GLN A 76 8.78 8.42 -11.41
N GLN A 77 8.77 7.17 -10.95
CA GLN A 77 8.96 5.99 -11.82
C GLN A 77 7.74 5.66 -12.70
N ASN A 78 6.60 6.34 -12.50
CA ASN A 78 5.33 6.01 -13.15
C ASN A 78 4.56 7.27 -13.59
N ASP A 79 5.29 8.38 -13.77
CA ASP A 79 4.82 9.58 -14.46
C ASP A 79 5.18 9.51 -15.95
#